data_AF-A0AAQ4D902-F1
#
_entry.id   AF-A0AAQ4D902-F1
#
_cell.length_a   1.000
_cell.length_b   1.000
_cell.length_c   1.000
_cell.angle_alpha   90.00
_cell.angle_beta   90.00
_cell.angle_gamma   90.00
#
_symmetry.space_group_name_H-M   'P 1'
#
loop_
_entity.id
_entity.type
_entity.pdbx_description
1 polymer ?
#
loop_
_entity_poly.entity_id
_entity_poly.type
_entity_poly.pdbx_seq_one_letter_code
_entity_poly.pdbx_strand_id
1 'polypeptide(L)'
;MRVQSTTELRRAFRSGTLATRDQKQLWIQKTPITSFPEDVLGSFRFSEVHIELNSNLSSFTLEALRNSSRLLDVLSLYGNALQTFQFGQ
;
A
#
# COMPACT_ATOMS: atom_id res chain seq x y z
N MET A 1 -4.51 7.13 -6.79
CA MET A 1 -5.66 7.72 -6.05
C MET A 1 -5.16 8.90 -5.22
N ARG A 2 -5.94 9.98 -5.03
CA ARG A 2 -5.55 11.12 -4.20
C ARG A 2 -6.25 11.05 -2.84
N VAL A 3 -5.57 10.46 -1.86
CA VAL A 3 -6.02 10.34 -0.46
C VAL A 3 -5.22 11.28 0.43
N GLN A 4 -5.87 11.79 1.48
CA GLN A 4 -5.29 12.72 2.44
C GLN A 4 -4.92 12.05 3.77
N SER A 5 -5.24 10.77 3.95
CA SER A 5 -4.91 10.04 5.18
C SER A 5 -4.94 8.52 4.99
N THR A 6 -4.30 7.80 5.93
CA THR A 6 -4.40 6.34 6.03
C THR A 6 -5.84 5.87 6.25
N THR A 7 -6.68 6.66 6.93
CA THR A 7 -8.12 6.38 7.13
C THR A 7 -8.89 6.40 5.82
N GLU A 8 -8.64 7.38 4.95
CA GLU A 8 -9.25 7.43 3.62
C GLU A 8 -8.77 6.27 2.75
N LEU A 9 -7.50 5.89 2.87
CA LEU A 9 -6.90 4.74 2.21
C LEU A 9 -7.65 3.45 2.59
N ARG A 10 -7.80 3.18 3.90
CA ARG A 10 -8.60 2.06 4.41
C ARG A 10 -10.04 2.08 3.89
N ARG A 11 -10.66 3.26 3.83
CA ARG A 11 -12.04 3.41 3.32
C ARG A 11 -12.13 3.05 1.83
N ALA A 12 -11.15 3.47 1.02
CA ALA A 12 -11.12 3.19 -0.42
C ALA A 12 -11.02 1.68 -0.71
N PHE A 13 -10.32 0.92 0.14
CA PHE A 13 -10.13 -0.53 -0.04
C PHE A 13 -11.07 -1.40 0.81
N ARG A 14 -12.06 -0.81 1.48
CA ARG A 14 -12.97 -1.55 2.37
C ARG A 14 -13.89 -2.54 1.64
N SER A 15 -14.22 -2.26 0.38
CA SER A 15 -15.36 -2.90 -0.31
C SER A 15 -14.94 -3.84 -1.45
N GLY A 16 -13.73 -4.40 -1.39
CA GLY A 16 -13.28 -5.38 -2.38
C GLY A 16 -14.10 -6.68 -2.32
N THR A 17 -14.66 -7.10 -3.44
CA THR A 17 -15.31 -8.42 -3.59
C THR A 17 -14.36 -9.40 -4.28
N LEU A 18 -14.67 -10.70 -4.31
CA LEU A 18 -13.85 -11.68 -5.04
C LEU A 18 -13.65 -11.31 -6.52
N ALA A 19 -14.64 -10.68 -7.14
CA ALA A 19 -14.59 -10.26 -8.54
C ALA A 19 -13.78 -8.98 -8.79
N THR A 20 -13.57 -8.15 -7.77
CA THR A 20 -12.94 -6.82 -7.92
C THR A 20 -11.63 -6.67 -7.16
N ARG A 21 -11.27 -7.62 -6.30
CA ARG A 21 -10.09 -7.52 -5.42
C ARG A 21 -8.74 -7.68 -6.14
N ASP A 22 -8.73 -8.31 -7.31
CA ASP A 22 -7.50 -8.54 -8.08
C ASP A 22 -7.30 -7.39 -9.06
N GLN A 23 -6.25 -6.63 -8.84
CA GLN A 23 -5.92 -5.46 -9.65
C GLN A 23 -4.46 -5.56 -10.08
N LYS A 24 -4.12 -5.04 -11.25
CA LYS A 24 -2.73 -5.10 -11.72
C LYS A 24 -1.83 -4.16 -10.91
N GLN A 25 -2.23 -2.88 -10.81
CA GLN A 25 -1.36 -1.82 -10.32
C GLN A 25 -2.02 -1.00 -9.20
N LEU A 26 -1.24 -0.66 -8.19
CA LEU A 26 -1.58 0.31 -7.16
C LEU A 26 -0.59 1.48 -7.20
N TRP A 27 -1.10 2.70 -7.30
CA TRP A 27 -0.32 3.93 -7.28
C TRP A 27 -0.80 4.86 -6.16
N ILE A 28 0.08 5.08 -5.18
CA ILE A 28 -0.10 5.99 -4.04
C ILE A 28 1.07 6.96 -4.05
N GLN A 29 0.82 8.15 -4.58
CA GLN A 29 1.86 9.13 -4.81
C GLN A 29 1.48 10.51 -4.29
N LYS A 30 2.47 11.22 -3.76
CA LYS A 30 2.32 12.62 -3.31
C LYS A 30 1.16 12.78 -2.32
N THR A 31 0.99 11.80 -1.43
CA THR A 31 0.00 11.83 -0.37
C THR A 31 0.66 12.16 0.98
N PRO A 32 -0.07 12.80 1.92
CA PRO A 32 0.49 13.18 3.21
C PRO A 32 0.47 12.01 4.23
N ILE A 33 0.30 10.76 3.78
CA ILE A 33 0.23 9.60 4.68
C ILE A 33 1.53 9.45 5.46
N THR A 34 1.39 9.08 6.74
CA THR A 34 2.51 8.86 7.66
C THR A 34 2.77 7.37 7.90
N SER A 35 1.77 6.52 7.66
CA SER A 35 1.85 5.08 7.88
C SER A 35 1.08 4.30 6.82
N PHE A 36 1.52 3.05 6.61
CA PHE A 36 0.91 2.08 5.70
C PHE A 36 0.73 0.74 6.43
N PRO A 37 -0.30 0.60 7.29
CA PRO A 37 -0.48 -0.56 8.15
C PRO A 37 -0.98 -1.80 7.38
N GLU A 38 -0.86 -2.97 8.03
CA GLU A 38 -1.06 -4.29 7.41
C GLU A 38 -2.44 -4.49 6.74
N ASP A 39 -3.46 -3.86 7.29
CA ASP A 39 -4.87 -3.99 6.88
C ASP A 39 -5.32 -2.90 5.90
N VAL A 40 -4.43 -1.99 5.50
CA VAL A 40 -4.79 -0.77 4.75
C VAL A 40 -5.42 -1.07 3.38
N LEU A 41 -5.04 -2.20 2.78
CA LEU A 41 -5.55 -2.65 1.48
C LEU A 41 -6.71 -3.64 1.57
N GLY A 42 -7.19 -3.96 2.79
CA GLY A 42 -8.30 -4.88 2.98
C GLY A 42 -8.03 -6.25 2.35
N SER A 43 -8.88 -6.66 1.40
CA SER A 43 -8.76 -7.92 0.66
C SER A 43 -8.13 -7.78 -0.73
N PHE A 44 -7.76 -6.56 -1.14
CA PHE A 44 -7.19 -6.30 -2.46
C PHE A 44 -5.81 -6.92 -2.61
N ARG A 45 -5.51 -7.30 -3.86
CA ARG A 45 -4.27 -7.94 -4.29
C ARG A 45 -3.76 -7.22 -5.53
N PHE A 46 -2.45 -6.98 -5.57
CA PHE A 46 -1.78 -6.21 -6.62
C PHE A 46 -0.51 -6.93 -7.08
N SER A 47 -0.26 -6.96 -8.39
CA SER A 47 1.03 -7.46 -8.91
C SER A 47 2.11 -6.38 -8.90
N GLU A 48 1.72 -5.11 -8.97
CA GLU A 48 2.63 -3.97 -8.95
C GLU A 48 2.15 -2.92 -7.94
N VAL A 49 3.01 -2.56 -6.99
CA VAL A 49 2.71 -1.58 -5.95
C VAL A 49 3.74 -0.46 -5.99
N HIS A 50 3.26 0.75 -6.26
CA HIS A 50 4.03 1.97 -6.28
C HIS A 50 3.53 2.91 -5.17
N ILE A 51 4.28 2.96 -4.07
CA ILE A 51 4.04 3.88 -2.96
C ILE A 51 5.21 4.86 -3.00
N GLU A 52 5.07 5.97 -3.69
CA GLU A 52 6.21 6.82 -4.02
C GLU A 52 5.96 8.29 -3.65
N LEU A 53 7.03 9.03 -3.37
CA LEU A 53 6.95 10.48 -3.14
C LEU A 53 5.99 10.89 -2.00
N ASN A 54 5.78 10.02 -1.00
CA ASN A 54 5.00 10.35 0.20
C ASN A 54 5.98 10.80 1.28
N SER A 55 6.26 12.10 1.32
CA SER A 55 7.34 12.70 2.13
C SER A 55 7.23 12.47 3.64
N ASN A 56 6.06 12.04 4.13
CA ASN A 56 5.80 11.84 5.55
C ASN A 56 5.76 10.35 5.94
N LEU A 57 5.81 9.43 4.96
CA LEU A 57 5.79 8.00 5.22
C LEU A 57 7.17 7.57 5.74
N SER A 58 7.26 7.31 7.04
CA SER A 58 8.53 7.01 7.73
C SER A 58 8.76 5.54 8.01
N SER A 59 7.73 4.69 7.85
CA SER A 59 7.83 3.25 8.06
C SER A 59 6.99 2.49 7.03
N PHE A 60 7.48 1.32 6.66
CA PHE A 60 6.76 0.39 5.79
C PHE A 60 6.98 -1.06 6.26
N THR A 61 5.92 -1.87 6.20
CA THR A 61 5.98 -3.31 6.46
C THR A 61 5.44 -4.07 5.25
N LEU A 62 6.15 -5.15 4.86
CA LEU A 62 5.73 -6.02 3.76
C LEU A 62 4.41 -6.75 4.08
N GLU A 63 4.06 -6.90 5.35
CA GLU A 63 2.77 -7.47 5.80
C GLU A 63 1.56 -6.69 5.29
N ALA A 64 1.71 -5.39 4.99
CA ALA A 64 0.66 -4.61 4.31
C ALA A 64 0.32 -5.09 2.90
N LEU A 65 1.18 -5.92 2.32
CA LEU A 65 1.00 -6.54 1.01
C LEU A 65 0.81 -8.06 1.11
N ARG A 66 0.51 -8.63 2.29
CA ARG A 66 0.43 -10.08 2.50
C ARG A 66 -0.51 -10.81 1.52
N ASN A 67 -1.62 -10.16 1.16
CA ASN A 67 -2.59 -10.73 0.20
C ASN A 67 -2.03 -10.79 -1.23
N SER A 68 -1.04 -9.95 -1.53
CA SER A 68 -0.33 -9.90 -2.81
C SER A 68 0.91 -10.80 -2.85
N SER A 69 1.27 -11.51 -1.77
CA SER A 69 2.54 -12.26 -1.64
C SER A 69 2.86 -13.22 -2.79
N ARG A 70 1.84 -13.80 -3.44
CA ARG A 70 2.01 -14.73 -4.59
C ARG A 70 1.88 -14.06 -5.96
N LEU A 71 1.56 -12.77 -6.00
CA LEU A 71 1.27 -11.99 -7.21
C LEU A 71 2.24 -10.81 -7.39
N LEU A 72 2.89 -10.35 -6.32
CA LEU A 72 3.68 -9.14 -6.30
C LEU A 72 5.01 -9.34 -7.04
N ASP A 73 5.12 -8.69 -8.20
CA ASP A 73 6.32 -8.67 -9.03
C ASP A 73 7.12 -7.37 -8.84
N VAL A 74 6.44 -6.26 -8.50
CA VAL A 74 7.05 -4.94 -8.34
C VAL A 74 6.61 -4.29 -7.05
N LEU A 75 7.58 -3.86 -6.25
CA LEU A 75 7.39 -2.94 -5.12
C LEU A 75 8.35 -1.75 -5.28
N SER A 76 7.78 -0.55 -5.46
CA SER A 76 8.52 0.71 -5.47
C SER A 76 8.15 1.55 -4.26
N LEU A 77 9.18 1.93 -3.50
CA LEU A 77 9.09 2.80 -2.32
C LEU A 77 9.87 4.11 -2.50
N TYR A 78 10.10 4.51 -3.75
CA TYR A 78 10.96 5.65 -4.10
C TYR A 78 10.44 6.97 -3.52
N GLY A 79 11.35 7.78 -2.94
CA GLY A 79 11.04 9.15 -2.52
C GLY A 79 10.11 9.29 -1.31
N ASN A 80 9.96 8.24 -0.50
CA ASN A 80 9.38 8.34 0.84
C ASN A 80 10.46 8.68 1.88
N ALA A 81 10.07 9.09 3.08
CA ALA A 81 10.99 9.37 4.19
C ALA A 81 11.24 8.12 5.07
N LEU A 82 11.33 6.94 4.46
CA LEU A 82 11.43 5.67 5.19
C LEU A 82 12.70 5.60 6.04
N GLN A 83 12.51 5.45 7.34
CA GLN A 83 13.55 5.16 8.31
C GLN A 83 13.54 3.68 8.71
N THR A 84 12.38 3.03 8.61
CA THR A 84 12.20 1.62 8.95
C THR A 84 11.52 0.87 7.82
N PHE A 85 12.07 -0.29 7.47
CA PHE A 85 11.46 -1.27 6.58
C PHE A 85 11.44 -2.63 7.28
N GLN A 86 10.29 -3.30 7.30
CA GLN A 86 10.11 -4.62 7.90
C GLN A 86 9.68 -5.63 6.84
N PHE A 87 10.34 -6.79 6.79
CA PHE A 87 10.02 -7.87 5.85
C PHE A 87 8.85 -8.77 6.32
N GLY A 88 8.45 -8.68 7.59
CA GLY A 88 7.52 -9.61 8.26
C GLY A 88 8.21 -10.38 9.39
N GLN A 89 7.43 -11.08 10.24
CA GLN A 89 7.94 -12.06 11.21
C GLN A 89 7.68 -13.49 10.71
#